data_AF-A0A7C1CAA3-F1
#
_entry.id   AF-A0A7C1CAA3-F1
#
_cell.length_a   1.000
_cell.length_b   1.000
_cell.length_c   1.000
_cell.angle_alpha   90.00
_cell.angle_beta   90.00
_cell.angle_gamma   90.00
#
_symmetry.space_group_name_H-M   'P 1'
#
loop_
_entity.id
_entity.type
_entity.pdbx_description
1 polymer ?
#
loop_
_entity_poly.entity_id
_entity_poly.type
_entity_poly.pdbx_seq_one_letter_code
_entity_poly.pdbx_strand_id
1 'polypeptide(L)'
;MIYELIVAGIMISACLAIYFEEAIYSLFSLTIMFILTALLYSLNGAVYAALFQLTMGAGALAVFFLLSEELTEKNKAKNTLKRTLLTVATSLLLVALTIFSSADNIIASFLCSVSFPSALWELRNVDVVLQGLVILTVVLGASMVLYERRRKR
;
A
#
# COMPACT_ATOMS: atom_id res chain seq x y z
N MET A 1 -21.19 -8.71 -10.11
CA MET A 1 -20.93 -9.95 -9.37
C MET A 1 -19.46 -10.20 -9.05
N ILE A 2 -18.56 -10.51 -10.00
CA ILE A 2 -17.16 -10.84 -9.63
C ILE A 2 -16.41 -9.66 -9.01
N TYR A 3 -16.60 -8.44 -9.53
CA TYR A 3 -16.03 -7.22 -8.97
C TYR A 3 -16.52 -6.93 -7.55
N GLU A 4 -17.82 -7.09 -7.30
CA GLU A 4 -18.43 -6.88 -5.99
C GLU A 4 -17.88 -7.87 -4.96
N LEU A 5 -17.71 -9.14 -5.35
CA LEU A 5 -17.12 -10.17 -4.49
C LEU A 5 -15.67 -9.83 -4.12
N ILE A 6 -14.87 -9.38 -5.10
CA ILE A 6 -13.47 -8.98 -4.88
C ILE A 6 -13.40 -7.78 -3.95
N VAL A 7 -14.22 -6.74 -4.18
CA VAL A 7 -14.27 -5.55 -3.33
C VAL A 7 -14.71 -5.90 -1.91
N ALA A 8 -15.74 -6.73 -1.75
CA ALA A 8 -16.16 -7.23 -0.45
C ALA A 8 -15.03 -8.00 0.25
N GLY A 9 -14.31 -8.85 -0.48
CA GLY A 9 -13.13 -9.56 0.02
C GLY A 9 -12.02 -8.61 0.48
N ILE A 10 -11.72 -7.57 -0.30
CA ILE A 10 -10.74 -6.53 0.06
C ILE A 10 -11.17 -5.83 1.36
N MET A 11 -12.43 -5.44 1.48
CA MET A 11 -12.96 -4.75 2.67
C MET A 11 -12.87 -5.63 3.92
N ILE A 12 -13.28 -6.90 3.81
CA ILE A 12 -13.20 -7.86 4.91
C ILE A 12 -11.74 -8.06 5.31
N SER A 13 -10.84 -8.27 4.35
CA SER A 13 -9.42 -8.47 4.62
C SER A 13 -8.75 -7.24 5.22
N ALA A 14 -9.10 -6.03 4.77
CA ALA A 14 -8.61 -4.78 5.35
C ALA A 14 -9.06 -4.62 6.80
N CYS A 15 -10.33 -4.93 7.10
CA CYS A 15 -10.83 -4.93 8.47
C CYS A 15 -10.08 -5.96 9.34
N LEU A 16 -9.94 -7.20 8.88
CA LEU A 16 -9.25 -8.25 9.65
C LEU A 16 -7.78 -7.90 9.90
N ALA A 17 -7.09 -7.30 8.92
CA ALA A 17 -5.71 -6.83 9.09
C ALA A 17 -5.58 -5.80 10.24
N ILE A 18 -6.59 -4.97 10.48
CA ILE A 18 -6.58 -3.98 11.57
C ILE A 18 -6.99 -4.60 12.92
N TYR A 19 -7.92 -5.56 12.91
CA TYR A 19 -8.48 -6.12 14.13
C TYR A 19 -7.62 -7.23 14.77
N PHE A 20 -6.80 -7.94 14.00
CA PHE A 20 -5.96 -8.99 14.57
C PHE A 20 -4.85 -8.41 15.45
N GLU A 21 -4.83 -8.84 16.71
CA GLU A 21 -3.80 -8.45 17.69
C GLU A 21 -2.45 -9.12 17.41
N GLU A 22 -2.48 -10.31 16.81
CA GLU A 22 -1.26 -11.01 16.39
C GLU A 22 -0.85 -10.54 14.99
N ALA A 23 0.33 -9.96 14.91
CA ALA A 23 0.88 -9.41 13.68
C ALA A 23 0.97 -10.43 12.53
N ILE A 24 1.18 -11.72 12.82
CA ILE A 24 1.21 -12.77 11.79
C ILE A 24 -0.17 -12.91 11.11
N TYR A 25 -1.26 -12.95 11.88
CA TYR A 25 -2.61 -13.03 11.33
C TYR A 25 -3.01 -11.72 10.64
N SER A 26 -2.65 -10.58 11.23
CA SER A 26 -2.83 -9.26 10.60
C SER A 26 -2.16 -9.21 9.23
N LEU A 27 -0.92 -9.68 9.14
CA LEU A 27 -0.16 -9.68 7.91
C LEU A 27 -0.70 -10.66 6.87
N PHE A 28 -1.13 -11.85 7.29
CA PHE A 28 -1.76 -12.80 6.39
C PHE A 28 -3.00 -12.18 5.73
N SER A 29 -3.80 -11.48 6.53
CA SER A 29 -4.95 -10.72 6.04
C SER A 29 -4.55 -9.55 5.13
N LEU A 30 -3.46 -8.84 5.44
CA LEU A 30 -2.92 -7.81 4.55
C LEU A 30 -2.44 -8.38 3.20
N THR A 31 -1.83 -9.57 3.22
CA THR A 31 -1.32 -10.24 2.02
C THR A 31 -2.48 -10.67 1.11
N ILE A 32 -3.56 -11.23 1.69
CA ILE A 32 -4.79 -11.55 0.95
C ILE A 32 -5.37 -10.28 0.32
N MET A 33 -5.41 -9.17 1.06
CA MET A 33 -5.87 -7.88 0.53
C MET A 33 -5.03 -7.45 -0.68
N PHE A 34 -3.69 -7.58 -0.63
CA PHE A 34 -2.82 -7.27 -1.77
C PHE A 34 -3.05 -8.18 -2.97
N ILE A 35 -3.27 -9.47 -2.77
CA ILE A 35 -3.58 -10.42 -3.85
C ILE A 35 -4.92 -10.07 -4.50
N LEU A 36 -5.97 -9.81 -3.72
CA LEU A 36 -7.28 -9.41 -4.24
C LEU A 36 -7.21 -8.06 -4.98
N THR A 37 -6.39 -7.13 -4.49
CA THR A 37 -6.16 -5.84 -5.16
C THR A 37 -5.42 -6.03 -6.50
N ALA A 38 -4.39 -6.89 -6.53
CA ALA A 38 -3.70 -7.22 -7.78
C ALA A 38 -4.64 -7.88 -8.79
N LEU A 39 -5.54 -8.76 -8.33
CA LEU A 39 -6.58 -9.34 -9.16
C LEU A 39 -7.52 -8.26 -9.71
N LEU A 40 -7.95 -7.31 -8.88
CA LEU A 40 -8.78 -6.18 -9.31
C LEU A 40 -8.08 -5.35 -10.39
N TYR A 41 -6.79 -5.06 -10.25
CA TYR A 41 -6.01 -4.37 -11.27
C TYR A 41 -5.90 -5.16 -12.58
N SER A 42 -5.66 -6.47 -12.49
CA SER A 42 -5.59 -7.33 -13.67
C SER A 42 -6.92 -7.36 -14.44
N LEU A 43 -8.05 -7.41 -13.74
CA LEU A 43 -9.37 -7.41 -14.36
C LEU A 43 -9.69 -6.07 -15.04
N ASN A 44 -9.14 -4.96 -14.54
CA ASN A 44 -9.24 -3.63 -15.15
C ASN A 44 -8.19 -3.37 -16.25
N GLY A 45 -7.43 -4.39 -16.67
CA GLY A 45 -6.41 -4.25 -17.73
C GLY A 45 -5.10 -3.60 -17.28
N ALA A 46 -4.95 -3.26 -15.99
CA ALA A 46 -3.76 -2.62 -15.43
C ALA A 46 -2.69 -3.66 -15.01
N VAL A 47 -2.16 -4.41 -15.99
CA VAL A 47 -1.28 -5.56 -15.73
C VAL A 47 0.03 -5.18 -15.02
N TYR A 48 0.67 -4.07 -15.41
CA TYR A 48 1.89 -3.60 -14.74
C TYR A 48 1.66 -3.25 -13.27
N ALA A 49 0.52 -2.63 -12.94
CA ALA A 49 0.14 -2.33 -11.56
C ALA A 49 -0.14 -3.59 -10.76
N ALA A 50 -0.81 -4.59 -11.36
CA ALA A 50 -1.06 -5.89 -10.73
C ALA A 50 0.25 -6.62 -10.37
N LEU A 51 1.20 -6.67 -11.30
CA LEU A 51 2.52 -7.29 -11.07
C LEU A 51 3.31 -6.55 -9.99
N PHE A 52 3.29 -5.22 -10.01
CA PHE A 52 3.97 -4.42 -8.99
C PHE A 52 3.33 -4.64 -7.61
N GLN A 53 2.00 -4.66 -7.53
CA GLN A 53 1.25 -4.90 -6.30
C GLN A 53 1.58 -6.27 -5.69
N LEU A 54 1.70 -7.31 -6.52
CA LEU A 54 2.05 -8.66 -6.06
C LEU A 54 3.52 -8.73 -5.63
N THR A 55 4.44 -8.17 -6.42
CA THR A 55 5.88 -8.24 -6.13
C THR A 55 6.27 -7.40 -4.92
N MET A 56 5.82 -6.13 -4.87
CA MET A 56 6.19 -5.20 -3.80
C MET A 56 5.27 -5.33 -2.60
N GLY A 57 3.96 -5.45 -2.80
CA GLY A 57 2.99 -5.56 -1.70
C GLY A 57 3.03 -6.93 -1.04
N ALA A 58 2.55 -7.95 -1.74
CA ALA A 58 2.47 -9.31 -1.20
C ALA A 58 3.85 -9.97 -1.02
N GLY A 59 4.84 -9.62 -1.84
CA GLY A 59 6.21 -10.13 -1.74
C GLY A 59 7.06 -9.36 -0.73
N ALA A 60 7.65 -8.25 -1.17
CA ALA A 60 8.68 -7.55 -0.39
C ALA A 60 8.15 -6.97 0.93
N LEU A 61 7.08 -6.17 0.89
CA LEU A 61 6.55 -5.49 2.08
C LEU A 61 6.08 -6.49 3.12
N ALA A 62 5.35 -7.55 2.71
CA ALA A 62 4.88 -8.55 3.65
C ALA A 62 6.05 -9.21 4.41
N VAL A 63 7.10 -9.62 3.69
CA VAL A 63 8.29 -10.21 4.31
C VAL A 63 9.02 -9.22 5.22
N PHE A 64 9.18 -7.96 4.80
CA PHE A 64 9.78 -6.94 5.66
C PHE A 64 8.97 -6.68 6.93
N PHE A 65 7.64 -6.73 6.86
CA PHE A 65 6.79 -6.63 8.04
C PHE A 65 6.96 -7.82 8.99
N LEU A 66 7.05 -9.06 8.47
CA LEU A 66 7.36 -10.23 9.31
C LEU A 66 8.69 -10.05 10.04
N LEU A 67 9.74 -9.71 9.30
CA LEU A 67 11.07 -9.53 9.88
C LEU A 67 11.07 -8.40 10.92
N SER A 68 10.36 -7.31 10.65
CA SER A 68 10.27 -6.16 11.55
C SER A 68 9.53 -6.51 12.84
N GLU A 69 8.46 -7.30 12.76
CA GLU A 69 7.71 -7.73 13.95
C GLU A 69 8.55 -8.65 14.84
N GLU A 70 9.22 -9.66 14.27
CA GLU A 70 10.07 -10.59 15.04
C GLU A 70 11.26 -9.86 15.72
N LEU A 71 11.73 -8.76 15.13
CA LEU A 71 12.82 -7.95 15.66
C LEU A 71 12.37 -6.87 16.67
N THR A 72 11.07 -6.60 16.78
CA THR A 72 10.55 -5.49 17.59
C THR A 72 9.92 -6.00 18.88
N GLU A 73 10.36 -5.45 20.02
CA GLU A 73 9.70 -5.74 21.31
C GLU A 73 8.26 -5.21 21.31
N LYS A 74 7.31 -6.10 21.61
CA LYS A 74 5.88 -5.79 21.64
C LYS A 74 5.56 -4.78 22.73
N ASN A 75 5.39 -3.51 22.34
CA ASN A 75 4.85 -2.49 23.24
C ASN A 75 3.33 -2.40 23.06
N LYS A 76 2.57 -2.82 24.09
CA LYS A 76 1.11 -2.71 24.09
C LYS A 76 0.70 -1.24 24.24
N ALA A 77 0.57 -0.55 23.11
CA ALA A 77 0.02 0.81 23.08
C ALA A 77 -1.43 0.79 23.57
N LYS A 78 -1.70 1.44 24.71
CA LYS A 78 -3.04 1.53 25.29
C LYS A 78 -3.94 2.34 24.37
N ASN A 79 -4.94 1.69 23.76
CA ASN A 79 -5.88 2.34 22.86
C ASN A 79 -6.85 3.21 23.69
N THR A 80 -6.64 4.53 23.70
CA THR A 80 -7.53 5.48 24.37
C THR A 80 -8.75 5.77 23.50
N LEU A 81 -9.93 5.90 24.12
CA LEU A 81 -11.22 6.17 23.44
C LEU A 81 -11.17 7.40 22.50
N LYS A 82 -10.41 8.44 22.89
CA LYS A 82 -10.15 9.62 22.05
C LYS A 82 -9.42 9.28 20.74
N ARG A 83 -8.49 8.32 20.78
CA ARG A 83 -7.74 7.87 19.59
C ARG A 83 -8.65 7.12 18.63
N THR A 84 -9.51 6.24 19.14
CA THR A 84 -10.50 5.52 18.33
C THR A 84 -11.52 6.47 17.69
N LEU A 85 -12.00 7.47 18.42
CA LEU A 85 -12.87 8.50 17.85
C LEU A 85 -12.17 9.30 16.75
N LEU A 86 -10.90 9.64 16.94
CA LEU A 86 -10.11 10.34 15.92
C LEU A 86 -9.90 9.49 14.66
N THR A 87 -9.62 8.20 14.80
CA THR A 87 -9.48 7.30 13.64
C THR A 87 -10.79 7.13 12.88
N VAL A 88 -11.92 7.04 13.59
CA VAL A 88 -13.24 6.98 12.94
C VAL A 88 -13.57 8.29 12.23
N ALA A 89 -13.35 9.43 12.86
CA ALA A 89 -13.61 10.74 12.27
C ALA A 89 -12.76 11.00 11.02
N THR A 90 -11.47 10.64 11.07
CA THR A 90 -10.56 10.77 9.92
C THR A 90 -10.93 9.83 8.77
N SER A 91 -11.30 8.58 9.06
CA SER A 91 -11.81 7.65 8.05
C SER A 91 -13.11 8.17 7.40
N LEU A 92 -14.04 8.70 8.19
CA LEU A 92 -15.30 9.25 7.68
C LEU A 92 -15.06 10.47 6.76
N LEU A 93 -14.13 11.34 7.14
CA LEU A 93 -13.72 12.49 6.35
C LEU A 93 -13.12 12.06 5.00
N LEU A 94 -12.23 11.06 5.01
CA LEU A 94 -11.62 10.53 3.79
C LEU A 94 -12.67 9.92 2.85
N VAL A 95 -13.62 9.14 3.39
CA VAL A 95 -14.72 8.58 2.60
C VAL A 95 -15.58 9.68 1.99
N ALA A 96 -15.96 10.69 2.78
CA ALA A 96 -16.73 11.82 2.29
C ALA A 96 -15.99 12.54 1.14
N LEU A 97 -14.69 12.81 1.31
CA LEU A 97 -13.88 13.45 0.28
C LEU A 97 -13.86 12.64 -1.02
N THR A 98 -13.74 11.31 -0.95
CA THR A 98 -13.75 10.46 -2.15
C THR A 98 -15.09 10.41 -2.87
N ILE A 99 -16.21 10.51 -2.15
CA ILE A 99 -17.56 10.50 -2.75
C ILE A 99 -17.85 11.85 -3.42
N PHE A 100 -17.54 12.95 -2.72
CA PHE A 100 -17.79 14.31 -3.23
C PHE A 100 -16.81 14.72 -4.33
N SER A 101 -15.58 14.21 -4.30
CA SER A 101 -14.60 14.37 -5.37
C SER A 101 -14.71 13.21 -6.38
N SER A 102 -15.93 12.87 -6.80
CA SER A 102 -16.13 11.94 -7.91
C SER A 102 -15.38 12.48 -9.12
N ALA A 103 -14.35 11.75 -9.56
CA ALA A 103 -13.75 11.99 -10.85
C ALA A 103 -14.82 11.78 -11.90
N ASP A 104 -14.89 12.65 -12.92
CA ASP A 104 -15.73 12.38 -14.07
C ASP A 104 -15.39 10.98 -14.57
N ASN A 105 -16.41 10.13 -14.73
CA ASN A 105 -16.30 8.82 -15.36
C ASN A 105 -16.05 9.00 -16.86
N ILE A 106 -14.99 9.72 -17.21
CA ILE A 106 -14.42 9.70 -18.54
C ILE A 106 -13.96 8.27 -18.69
N ILE A 107 -14.83 7.46 -19.31
CA ILE A 107 -14.46 6.18 -19.89
C ILE A 107 -13.17 6.49 -20.61
N ALA A 108 -12.05 5.98 -20.09
CA ALA A 108 -10.75 6.18 -20.69
C ALA A 108 -10.72 5.32 -21.96
N SER A 109 -11.48 5.75 -22.97
CA SER A 109 -11.33 5.37 -24.37
C SER A 109 -10.16 6.13 -25.00
N PHE A 110 -9.18 6.54 -24.18
CA PHE A 110 -7.86 6.82 -24.68
C PHE A 110 -7.27 5.48 -25.10
N LEU A 111 -7.42 5.17 -26.39
CA LEU A 111 -6.38 4.48 -27.14
C LEU A 111 -5.10 5.31 -26.98
N CYS A 112 -4.45 5.19 -25.83
CA CYS A 112 -3.08 5.65 -25.67
C CYS A 112 -2.27 4.71 -26.56
N SER A 113 -1.93 5.19 -27.75
CA SER A 113 -1.11 4.46 -28.72
C SER A 113 0.30 4.18 -28.19
N VAL A 114 0.66 4.80 -27.07
CA VAL A 114 1.95 4.70 -26.41
C VAL A 114 1.87 3.62 -25.33
N SER A 115 2.78 2.64 -25.41
CA SER A 115 2.89 1.58 -24.40
C SER A 115 3.21 2.17 -23.01
N PHE A 116 2.78 1.50 -21.92
CA PHE A 116 3.05 1.97 -20.56
C PHE A 116 4.55 2.25 -20.27
N PRO A 117 5.50 1.39 -20.69
CA PRO A 117 6.93 1.68 -20.53
C PRO A 117 7.36 2.96 -21.26
N SER A 118 6.89 3.15 -22.49
CA SER A 118 7.15 4.37 -23.27
C SER A 118 6.55 5.59 -22.58
N ALA A 119 5.33 5.50 -22.05
CA ALA A 119 4.71 6.60 -21.32
C ALA A 119 5.51 6.99 -20.06
N LEU A 120 6.07 6.01 -19.33
CA LEU A 120 6.92 6.30 -18.17
C LEU A 120 8.23 7.00 -18.55
N TRP A 121 8.89 6.59 -19.65
CA TRP A 121 10.18 7.17 -20.05
C TRP A 121 10.06 8.41 -20.93
N GLU A 122 9.00 8.57 -21.72
CA GLU A 122 8.88 9.69 -22.65
C GLU A 122 8.08 10.84 -22.05
N LEU A 123 7.01 10.54 -21.31
CA LEU A 123 6.10 11.54 -20.75
C LEU A 123 6.36 11.84 -19.27
N ARG A 124 6.85 10.84 -18.52
CA ARG A 124 6.99 10.93 -17.05
C ARG A 124 8.39 10.57 -16.54
N ASN A 125 9.43 10.75 -17.35
CA ASN A 125 10.81 10.41 -16.95
C ASN A 125 11.26 11.13 -15.69
N VAL A 126 10.90 12.40 -15.53
CA VAL A 126 11.23 13.20 -14.35
C VAL A 126 10.64 12.57 -13.10
N ASP A 127 9.39 12.10 -13.15
CA ASP A 127 8.73 11.44 -12.02
C ASP A 127 9.50 10.15 -11.63
N VAL A 128 9.93 9.35 -12.62
CA VAL A 128 10.70 8.11 -12.38
C VAL A 128 12.06 8.41 -11.74
N VAL A 129 12.79 9.41 -12.27
CA VAL A 129 14.10 9.81 -11.73
C VAL A 129 13.97 10.34 -10.31
N LEU A 130 12.97 11.19 -10.06
CA LEU A 130 12.72 11.77 -8.75
C LEU A 130 12.30 10.70 -7.73
N GLN A 131 11.48 9.73 -8.14
CA GLN A 131 11.13 8.59 -7.29
C GLN A 131 12.37 7.74 -6.95
N GLY A 132 13.29 7.55 -7.90
CA GLY A 132 14.59 6.92 -7.64
C GLY A 132 15.42 7.67 -6.60
N LEU A 133 15.46 9.01 -6.68
CA LEU A 133 16.13 9.86 -5.69
C LEU A 133 15.52 9.72 -4.29
N VAL A 134 14.19 9.64 -4.18
CA VAL A 134 13.49 9.42 -2.91
C VAL A 134 13.90 8.07 -2.31
N ILE A 135 13.92 6.99 -3.11
CA ILE A 135 14.34 5.66 -2.66
C ILE A 135 15.79 5.70 -2.18
N LEU A 136 16.70 6.33 -2.93
CA LEU A 136 18.10 6.48 -2.54
C LEU A 136 18.24 7.22 -1.20
N THR A 137 17.48 8.29 -1.01
CA THR A 137 17.48 9.09 0.22
C THR A 137 17.05 8.25 1.41
N VAL A 138 16.00 7.43 1.27
CA VAL A 138 15.53 6.52 2.32
C VAL A 138 16.61 5.49 2.67
N VAL A 139 17.24 4.87 1.67
CA VAL A 139 18.29 3.86 1.89
C VAL A 139 19.51 4.46 2.58
N LEU A 140 19.99 5.61 2.14
CA LEU A 140 21.11 6.32 2.77
C LEU A 140 20.77 6.77 4.18
N GLY A 141 19.57 7.32 4.40
CA GLY A 141 19.10 7.73 5.72
C GLY A 141 19.07 6.55 6.70
N ALA A 142 18.48 5.42 6.31
CA ALA A 142 18.46 4.21 7.13
C ALA A 142 19.88 3.69 7.43
N SER A 143 20.76 3.69 6.42
CA SER A 143 22.16 3.26 6.58
C SER A 143 22.94 4.16 7.53
N MET A 144 22.77 5.47 7.43
CA MET A 144 23.42 6.44 8.31
C MET A 144 22.94 6.30 9.76
N VAL A 145 21.63 6.13 9.97
CA VAL A 145 21.06 5.88 11.31
C VAL A 145 21.62 4.59 11.91
N LEU A 146 21.72 3.51 11.12
CA LEU A 146 22.28 2.24 11.58
C LEU A 146 23.77 2.36 11.89
N TYR A 147 24.54 3.06 11.05
CA TYR A 147 25.95 3.32 11.26
C TYR A 147 26.20 4.09 12.56
N GLU A 148 25.41 5.14 12.80
CA GLU A 148 25.58 5.97 13.99
C GLU A 148 25.17 5.25 15.28
N ARG A 149 24.12 4.42 15.23
CA ARG A 149 23.75 3.55 16.35
C ARG A 149 24.84 2.53 16.68
N ARG A 150 25.51 1.97 15.67
CA ARG A 150 26.63 1.04 15.88
C ARG A 150 27.85 1.76 16.49
N ARG A 151 28.14 3.00 16.10
CA ARG A 151 29.28 3.78 16.63
C ARG A 151 29.11 4.18 18.10
N LYS A 152 27.87 4.38 18.56
CA LYS A 152 27.55 4.78 19.95
C LYS A 152 27.42 3.60 20.92
N ARG A 153 27.40 2.36 20.40
CA ARG A 153 27.50 1.12 21.19
C ARG A 153 28.96 0.71 21.32
#